data_AF-A0A1W9U2M6-F1
#
_entry.id   AF-A0A1W9U2M6-F1
#
_cell.length_a   1.000
_cell.length_b   1.000
_cell.length_c   1.000
_cell.angle_alpha   90.00
_cell.angle_beta   90.00
_cell.angle_gamma   90.00
#
_symmetry.space_group_name_H-M   'P 1'
#
loop_
_entity.id
_entity.type
_entity.pdbx_description
1 polymer ?
#
loop_
_entity_poly.entity_id
_entity_poly.type
_entity_poly.pdbx_seq_one_letter_code
_entity_poly.pdbx_strand_id
1 'polypeptide(L)'
;MGLEKIGVIFGLSGYYMNSDSAIISGTEIFLGPTLRYYATKQIFLETTTFFQYSWNQIRTPEQISAGNWYIPRVDFAGIKCQVGVGYSKRLIKNVYLEPLVGYQIYWKWYATYANNQPYELYETSHNFIFSLCLQYSF
;
A
#
# COMPACT_ATOMS: atom_id res chain seq x y z
N MET A 1 -36.55 -2.74 10.02
CA MET A 1 -35.78 -3.53 9.03
C MET A 1 -34.45 -3.90 9.68
N GLY A 2 -34.30 -5.15 10.12
CA GLY A 2 -33.11 -5.61 10.82
C GLY A 2 -31.92 -5.78 9.87
N LEU A 3 -30.75 -5.28 10.26
CA LEU A 3 -29.49 -5.57 9.59
C LEU A 3 -29.16 -7.06 9.87
N GLU A 4 -29.49 -7.96 8.96
CA GLU A 4 -28.95 -9.32 9.00
C GLU A 4 -27.42 -9.20 8.84
N LYS A 5 -26.66 -9.53 9.88
CA LYS A 5 -25.20 -9.63 9.82
C LYS A 5 -24.83 -10.79 8.91
N ILE A 6 -23.99 -10.55 7.90
CA ILE A 6 -23.82 -11.50 6.80
C ILE A 6 -22.52 -12.28 6.89
N GLY A 7 -21.51 -11.72 7.56
CA GLY A 7 -20.28 -12.44 7.85
C GLY A 7 -19.05 -11.55 7.89
N VAL A 8 -17.93 -12.19 8.20
CA VAL A 8 -16.59 -11.63 8.19
C VAL A 8 -15.78 -12.44 7.18
N ILE A 9 -15.10 -11.76 6.26
CA ILE A 9 -14.14 -12.35 5.35
C ILE A 9 -12.74 -11.94 5.82
N PHE A 10 -11.86 -12.93 5.95
CA PHE A 10 -10.44 -12.73 6.20
C PHE A 10 -9.65 -13.17 4.96
N GLY A 11 -8.70 -12.35 4.54
CA GLY A 11 -7.86 -12.62 3.39
C GLY A 11 -6.45 -12.09 3.55
N LEU A 12 -5.60 -12.43 2.59
CA LEU A 12 -4.28 -11.87 2.42
C LEU A 12 -4.27 -11.06 1.12
N SER A 13 -3.83 -9.82 1.22
CA SER A 13 -3.66 -8.93 0.09
C SER A 13 -2.18 -8.65 -0.11
N GLY A 14 -1.77 -8.56 -1.37
CA GLY A 14 -0.43 -8.16 -1.69
C GLY A 14 -0.33 -7.62 -3.09
N TYR A 15 0.64 -6.74 -3.30
CA TYR A 15 0.94 -6.21 -4.62
C TYR A 15 2.43 -5.89 -4.73
N TYR A 16 2.90 -5.96 -5.97
CA TYR A 16 4.27 -5.71 -6.37
C TYR A 16 4.26 -4.52 -7.32
N MET A 17 5.15 -3.56 -7.10
CA MET A 17 5.29 -2.38 -7.95
C MET A 17 6.75 -2.19 -8.34
N ASN A 18 6.98 -1.90 -9.61
CA ASN A 18 8.24 -1.33 -10.06
C ASN A 18 7.99 0.12 -10.43
N SER A 19 8.83 1.00 -9.93
CA SER A 19 8.85 2.41 -10.27
C SER A 19 10.16 2.71 -11.00
N ASP A 20 10.06 3.37 -12.15
CA ASP A 20 11.23 3.88 -12.85
C ASP A 20 11.00 5.34 -13.20
N SER A 21 11.92 6.18 -12.77
CA SER A 21 11.92 7.62 -13.01
C SER A 21 13.34 8.06 -13.40
N ALA A 22 13.46 9.30 -13.88
CA ALA A 22 14.76 9.87 -14.25
C ALA A 22 15.76 9.92 -13.07
N ILE A 23 15.26 9.94 -11.83
CA ILE A 23 16.06 10.17 -10.61
C ILE A 23 16.20 8.88 -9.80
N ILE A 24 15.14 8.08 -9.68
CA ILE A 24 15.08 6.86 -8.86
C ILE A 24 14.47 5.72 -9.67
N SER A 25 15.08 4.54 -9.58
CA SER A 25 14.47 3.28 -9.99
C SER A 25 14.36 2.36 -8.80
N GLY A 26 13.24 1.69 -8.61
CA GLY A 26 13.02 0.86 -7.44
C GLY A 26 11.90 -0.15 -7.58
N THR A 27 11.89 -1.06 -6.63
CA THR A 27 10.87 -2.10 -6.51
C THR A 27 10.26 -2.04 -5.12
N GLU A 28 8.95 -2.14 -5.02
CA GLU A 28 8.20 -2.16 -3.77
C GLU A 28 7.34 -3.42 -3.69
N ILE A 29 7.32 -4.06 -2.52
CA ILE A 29 6.44 -5.17 -2.19
C ILE A 29 5.57 -4.77 -1.01
N PHE A 30 4.28 -5.08 -1.10
CA PHE A 30 3.31 -4.92 -0.03
C PHE A 30 2.63 -6.26 0.23
N LEU A 31 2.55 -6.66 1.48
CA LEU A 31 1.87 -7.89 1.90
C LEU A 31 1.19 -7.67 3.25
N GLY A 32 -0.03 -8.18 3.40
CA GLY A 32 -0.61 -8.30 4.73
C GLY A 32 -2.10 -8.65 4.75
N PRO A 33 -2.68 -8.73 5.96
CA PRO A 33 -4.04 -9.19 6.13
C PRO A 33 -5.06 -8.13 5.72
N THR A 34 -6.16 -8.59 5.15
CA THR A 34 -7.38 -7.82 4.91
C THR A 34 -8.53 -8.47 5.66
N LEU A 35 -9.30 -7.66 6.36
CA LEU A 35 -10.53 -8.04 7.02
C LEU A 35 -11.68 -7.23 6.42
N ARG A 36 -12.72 -7.92 5.96
CA ARG A 36 -13.94 -7.30 5.45
C ARG A 36 -15.15 -7.77 6.26
N TYR A 37 -15.85 -6.82 6.87
CA TYR A 37 -17.07 -7.05 7.63
C TYR A 37 -18.28 -6.54 6.85
N TYR A 38 -19.27 -7.40 6.63
CA TYR A 38 -20.51 -7.04 5.95
C TYR A 38 -21.60 -6.66 6.97
N ALA A 39 -21.91 -5.36 7.03
CA ALA A 39 -23.01 -4.85 7.84
C ALA A 39 -24.38 -5.18 7.20
N THR A 40 -24.43 -5.25 5.86
CA THR A 40 -25.58 -5.72 5.07
C THR A 40 -25.11 -6.47 3.83
N LYS A 41 -26.05 -6.90 2.97
CA LYS A 41 -25.75 -7.52 1.65
C LYS A 41 -24.97 -6.60 0.71
N GLN A 42 -24.92 -5.31 1.03
CA GLN A 42 -24.35 -4.28 0.16
C GLN A 42 -23.32 -3.43 0.89
N ILE A 43 -23.46 -3.17 2.18
CA ILE A 43 -22.54 -2.29 2.92
C ILE A 43 -21.50 -3.13 3.64
N PHE A 44 -20.23 -2.76 3.46
CA PHE A 44 -19.11 -3.41 4.14
C PHE A 44 -18.13 -2.38 4.73
N LEU A 45 -17.45 -2.79 5.79
CA LEU A 45 -16.26 -2.15 6.34
C LEU A 45 -15.06 -3.01 5.96
N GLU A 46 -14.01 -2.40 5.45
CA GLU A 46 -12.75 -3.06 5.15
C GLU A 46 -11.63 -2.43 5.96
N THR A 47 -10.75 -3.27 6.51
CA THR A 47 -9.47 -2.85 7.08
C THR A 47 -8.36 -3.73 6.51
N THR A 48 -7.27 -3.09 6.11
CA THR A 48 -6.10 -3.76 5.55
C THR A 48 -4.84 -3.19 6.17
N THR A 49 -3.94 -4.06 6.61
CA THR A 49 -2.60 -3.68 7.04
C THR A 49 -1.60 -4.28 6.07
N PHE A 50 -0.76 -3.46 5.46
CA PHE A 50 0.34 -3.89 4.61
C PHE A 50 1.68 -3.64 5.32
N PHE A 51 2.51 -4.67 5.36
CA PHE A 51 3.95 -4.55 5.56
C PHE A 51 4.60 -4.32 4.21
N GLN A 52 5.47 -3.34 4.16
CA GLN A 52 6.12 -2.91 2.93
C GLN A 52 7.63 -3.02 3.07
N TYR A 53 8.25 -3.46 1.99
CA TYR A 53 9.68 -3.38 1.80
C TYR A 53 9.99 -2.92 0.39
N SER A 54 11.04 -2.13 0.24
CA SER A 54 11.52 -1.69 -1.05
C SER A 54 13.00 -1.40 -1.04
N TRP A 55 13.56 -1.57 -2.22
CA TRP A 55 14.93 -1.27 -2.55
C TRP A 55 14.92 -0.30 -3.74
N ASN A 56 15.48 0.89 -3.53
CA ASN A 56 15.61 1.92 -4.55
C ASN A 56 17.08 2.20 -4.85
N GLN A 57 17.35 2.51 -6.12
CA GLN A 57 18.62 3.01 -6.60
C GLN A 57 18.43 4.44 -7.10
N ILE A 58 19.23 5.37 -6.57
CA ILE A 58 19.29 6.75 -7.04
C ILE A 58 20.22 6.77 -8.26
N ARG A 59 19.75 7.29 -9.40
CA ARG A 59 20.51 7.27 -10.67
C ARG A 59 21.64 8.29 -10.72
N THR A 60 21.60 9.32 -9.87
CA THR A 60 22.63 10.36 -9.81
C THR A 60 23.87 9.85 -9.06
N PRO A 61 25.03 9.69 -9.73
CA PRO A 61 26.25 9.32 -9.04
C PRO A 61 26.76 10.46 -8.17
N GLU A 62 27.25 10.13 -6.98
CA GLU A 62 27.89 11.06 -6.05
C GLU A 62 29.39 10.81 -6.01
N GLN A 63 30.18 11.89 -6.02
CA GLN A 63 31.63 11.79 -5.90
C GLN A 63 32.03 11.74 -4.43
N ILE A 64 32.59 10.61 -3.98
CA ILE A 64 33.01 10.42 -2.57
C ILE A 64 34.46 10.89 -2.37
N SER A 65 35.31 10.78 -3.41
CA SER A 65 36.67 11.32 -3.41
C SER A 65 37.16 11.59 -4.85
N ALA A 66 38.33 12.21 -5.01
CA ALA A 66 38.89 12.52 -6.33
C ALA A 66 38.96 11.25 -7.22
N GLY A 67 38.17 11.23 -8.30
CA GLY A 67 38.09 10.09 -9.23
C GLY A 67 37.18 8.93 -8.80
N ASN A 68 36.66 8.91 -7.57
CA ASN A 68 35.80 7.83 -7.07
C ASN A 68 34.34 8.28 -6.98
N TRP A 69 33.49 7.59 -7.75
CA TRP A 69 32.05 7.83 -7.85
C TRP A 69 31.27 6.64 -7.29
N TYR A 70 30.14 6.91 -6.66
CA TYR A 70 29.25 5.93 -6.06
C TYR A 70 27.81 6.20 -6.49
N ILE A 71 27.03 5.12 -6.67
CA ILE A 71 25.61 5.23 -6.97
C ILE A 71 24.83 4.93 -5.69
N PRO A 72 24.11 5.91 -5.11
CA PRO A 72 23.44 5.70 -3.84
C PRO A 72 22.25 4.74 -3.95
N ARG A 73 22.05 3.97 -2.88
CA ARG A 73 20.88 3.12 -2.66
C ARG A 73 20.12 3.60 -1.44
N VAL A 74 18.79 3.49 -1.51
CA VAL A 74 17.89 3.81 -0.42
C VAL A 74 16.91 2.66 -0.29
N ASP A 75 17.00 1.96 0.83
CA ASP A 75 16.01 0.94 1.16
C ASP A 75 14.99 1.56 2.10
N PHE A 76 13.73 1.12 1.99
CA PHE A 76 12.71 1.54 2.92
C PHE A 76 11.85 0.36 3.36
N ALA A 77 11.42 0.43 4.61
CA ALA A 77 10.41 -0.44 5.17
C ALA A 77 9.23 0.40 5.64
N GLY A 78 8.05 -0.18 5.73
CA GLY A 78 6.90 0.57 6.22
C GLY A 78 5.71 -0.29 6.62
N ILE A 79 4.80 0.31 7.38
CA ILE A 79 3.50 -0.27 7.70
C ILE A 79 2.43 0.71 7.22
N LYS A 80 1.56 0.23 6.34
CA LYS A 80 0.41 0.99 5.83
C LYS A 80 -0.87 0.37 6.38
N CYS A 81 -1.66 1.15 7.09
CA CYS A 81 -2.98 0.76 7.56
C CYS A 81 -4.05 1.52 6.78
N GLN A 82 -5.01 0.81 6.21
CA GLN A 82 -6.15 1.35 5.49
C GLN A 82 -7.42 0.89 6.19
N VAL A 83 -8.37 1.80 6.36
CA VAL A 83 -9.73 1.48 6.80
C VAL A 83 -10.72 2.23 5.93
N GLY A 84 -11.79 1.58 5.50
CA GLY A 84 -12.78 2.21 4.63
C GLY A 84 -14.14 1.54 4.70
N VAL A 85 -15.15 2.32 4.34
CA VAL A 85 -16.52 1.84 4.18
C VAL A 85 -16.81 1.78 2.68
N GLY A 86 -17.35 0.65 2.25
CA GLY A 86 -17.69 0.41 0.86
C GLY A 86 -19.14 -0.03 0.67
N TYR A 87 -19.57 0.04 -0.58
CA TYR A 87 -20.89 -0.37 -1.02
C TYR A 87 -20.78 -1.27 -2.25
N SER A 88 -21.29 -2.49 -2.16
CA SER A 88 -21.32 -3.48 -3.23
C SER A 88 -22.66 -3.43 -3.97
N LYS A 89 -22.63 -3.03 -5.24
CA LYS A 89 -23.80 -2.97 -6.11
C LYS A 89 -23.67 -3.98 -7.25
N ARG A 90 -24.61 -4.92 -7.35
CA ARG A 90 -24.67 -5.81 -8.51
C ARG A 90 -25.03 -5.03 -9.77
N LEU A 91 -24.18 -5.07 -10.79
CA LEU A 91 -24.42 -4.44 -12.09
C LEU A 91 -25.17 -5.41 -13.02
N ILE A 92 -24.58 -6.59 -13.22
CA ILE A 92 -25.15 -7.71 -13.99
C ILE A 92 -24.91 -9.01 -13.22
N LYS A 93 -25.41 -10.13 -13.72
CA LYS A 93 -25.14 -11.44 -13.10
C LYS A 93 -23.62 -11.60 -12.92
N ASN A 94 -23.20 -11.94 -11.71
CA ASN A 94 -21.80 -12.18 -11.33
C ASN A 94 -20.84 -10.97 -11.36
N VAL A 95 -21.31 -9.74 -11.65
CA VAL A 95 -20.49 -8.53 -11.67
C VAL A 95 -20.99 -7.51 -10.65
N TYR A 96 -20.08 -7.05 -9.80
CA TYR A 96 -20.34 -6.08 -8.74
C TYR A 96 -19.43 -4.86 -8.88
N LEU A 97 -19.99 -3.69 -8.62
CA LEU A 97 -19.25 -2.44 -8.46
C LEU A 97 -19.12 -2.14 -6.97
N GLU A 98 -17.89 -1.92 -6.52
CA GLU A 98 -17.57 -1.70 -5.11
C GLU A 98 -16.79 -0.38 -4.92
N PRO A 99 -17.46 0.79 -4.91
CA PRO A 99 -16.86 2.00 -4.38
C PRO A 99 -16.54 1.85 -2.90
N LEU A 100 -15.37 2.34 -2.49
CA LEU A 100 -14.89 2.41 -1.11
C LEU A 100 -14.33 3.81 -0.83
N VAL A 101 -14.71 4.36 0.31
CA VAL A 101 -14.16 5.61 0.85
C VAL A 101 -13.55 5.32 2.21
N GLY A 102 -12.35 5.85 2.45
CA GLY A 102 -11.65 5.54 3.68
C GLY A 102 -10.50 6.47 3.99
N TYR A 103 -9.71 6.00 4.93
CA TYR A 103 -8.53 6.67 5.44
C TYR A 103 -7.35 5.71 5.48
N GLN A 104 -6.17 6.24 5.17
CA GLN A 104 -4.92 5.51 5.20
C GLN A 104 -3.92 6.26 6.05
N ILE A 105 -3.27 5.53 6.96
CA ILE A 105 -2.08 5.98 7.69
C ILE A 105 -0.91 5.13 7.23
N TYR A 106 0.25 5.75 7.06
CA TYR A 106 1.43 5.07 6.59
C TYR A 106 2.66 5.55 7.33
N TRP A 107 3.34 4.61 7.99
CA TRP A 107 4.63 4.81 8.63
C TRP A 107 5.73 4.23 7.75
N LYS A 108 6.74 5.05 7.45
CA LYS A 108 7.92 4.70 6.67
C LYS A 108 9.18 4.85 7.51
N TRP A 109 10.07 3.90 7.33
CA TRP A 109 11.45 3.91 7.83
C TRP A 109 12.38 3.87 6.63
N TYR A 110 13.30 4.83 6.56
CA TYR A 110 14.30 4.90 5.52
C TYR A 110 15.64 4.44 6.06
N ALA A 111 16.32 3.55 5.34
CA ALA A 111 17.75 3.33 5.49
C ALA A 111 18.44 4.07 4.33
N THR A 112 18.98 5.25 4.63
CA THR A 112 19.80 6.00 3.66
C THR A 112 21.26 5.72 3.93
N TYR A 113 22.02 5.39 2.90
CA TYR A 113 23.47 5.19 2.99
C TYR A 113 24.19 6.44 2.44
N ALA A 114 24.31 7.48 3.26
CA ALA A 114 25.25 8.58 2.99
C ALA A 114 26.56 8.28 3.74
N ASN A 115 27.70 8.28 3.04
CA ASN A 115 29.03 8.03 3.63
C ASN A 115 29.14 6.73 4.47
N ASN A 116 28.47 5.64 4.07
CA ASN A 116 28.45 4.36 4.80
C ASN A 116 27.90 4.44 6.25
N GLN A 117 27.18 5.50 6.62
CA GLN A 117 26.51 5.56 7.92
C GLN A 117 25.00 5.45 7.75
N PRO A 118 24.37 4.41 8.32
CA PRO A 118 22.92 4.30 8.32
C PRO A 118 22.35 5.34 9.27
N TYR A 119 21.43 6.17 8.79
CA TYR A 119 20.55 6.94 9.65
C TYR A 119 19.10 6.66 9.28
N GLU A 120 18.29 6.44 10.32
CA GLU A 120 16.88 6.13 10.18
C GLU A 120 16.08 7.43 10.11
N LEU A 121 15.40 7.66 8.99
CA LEU A 121 14.38 8.69 8.91
C LEU A 121 13.00 8.05 9.10
N TYR A 122 12.15 8.74 9.83
CA TYR A 122 10.79 8.34 10.13
C TYR A 122 9.82 9.31 9.46
N GLU A 123 8.98 8.82 8.57
CA GLU A 123 7.92 9.62 7.94
C GLU A 123 6.56 9.00 8.24
N THR A 124 5.60 9.84 8.61
CA THR A 124 4.20 9.45 8.75
C THR A 124 3.37 10.25 7.76
N SER A 125 2.58 9.56 6.95
CA SER A 125 1.67 10.19 5.99
C SER A 125 0.22 9.73 6.21
N HIS A 126 -0.70 10.65 5.94
CA HIS A 126 -2.14 10.48 6.18
C HIS A 126 -2.88 10.85 4.90
N ASN A 127 -3.68 9.93 4.37
CA ASN A 127 -4.36 10.12 3.09
C ASN A 127 -5.83 9.72 3.19
N PHE A 128 -6.71 10.52 2.58
CA PHE A 128 -8.06 10.07 2.26
C PHE A 128 -8.00 9.21 1.00
N ILE A 129 -8.66 8.05 1.05
CA ILE A 129 -8.68 7.09 -0.07
C ILE A 129 -10.08 7.02 -0.66
N PHE A 130 -10.14 7.08 -1.98
CA PHE A 130 -11.30 6.70 -2.78
C PHE A 130 -10.85 5.58 -3.71
N SER A 131 -11.49 4.41 -3.61
CA SER A 131 -11.20 3.24 -4.44
C SER A 131 -12.47 2.79 -5.13
N LEU A 132 -12.34 2.32 -6.36
CA LEU A 132 -13.43 1.75 -7.13
C LEU A 132 -12.98 0.39 -7.67
N CYS A 133 -13.60 -0.68 -7.19
CA CYS A 133 -13.30 -2.04 -7.65
C CYS A 133 -14.47 -2.61 -8.46
N LEU A 134 -14.15 -3.37 -9.52
CA LEU A 134 -15.08 -4.24 -10.21
C LEU A 134 -14.77 -5.68 -9.79
N GLN A 135 -15.70 -6.32 -9.08
CA GLN A 135 -15.54 -7.69 -8.62
C GLN A 135 -16.37 -8.65 -9.47
N TYR A 136 -15.73 -9.71 -9.94
CA TYR A 136 -16.38 -10.83 -10.61
C TYR A 136 -16.47 -12.01 -9.64
N SER A 137 -17.65 -12.62 -9.50
CA SER A 137 -17.86 -13.84 -8.71
C SER A 137 -18.24 -14.99 -9.63
N PHE A 138 -17.46 -16.07 -9.63
CA PHE A 138 -17.80 -17.30 -10.38
C PHE A 138 -18.95 -18.05 -9.73
#